data_AF-A0A925V852-F1
#
_entry.id   AF-A0A925V852-F1
#
_cell.length_a   1.000
_cell.length_b   1.000
_cell.length_c   1.000
_cell.angle_alpha   90.00
_cell.angle_beta   90.00
_cell.angle_gamma   90.00
#
_symmetry.space_group_name_H-M   'P 1'
#
loop_
_entity.id
_entity.type
_entity.pdbx_description
1 polymer ?
#
loop_
_entity_poly.entity_id
_entity_poly.type
_entity_poly.pdbx_seq_one_letter_code
_entity_poly.pdbx_strand_id
1 'polypeptide(L)'
;MRRALLIAVLLSPVACKGGRVALEELVPDGATAVVGVDMKSLAASSIYRNVRGKLDAIPEAKTTLDTLRNDCALDVDKAESYVGGMDVLGQNFVFAARMPKLGTKEALTCALAQLPAQQSSMVTLGEDGGKLTLDVAGGTAKGWALDDDTLVLVSKGWADAVAARMRGDGKSAIDGNLKEAIALADRGRTIWLAAELPPLLAPQLDGSPIKGVQRVGAGIQVGDDFDMLLTGAFVDEAAASAAKDAVSAGFDAGKAAAVAQGIPQAAVDSVVLQQDGKNVRVAAKVPIAELIDLSTAAFTKYMLRSKTSEARVHLAKMFDAGAAAFSDEQVAAAGAVPGAVAAHACPNDGRANGNAGVTPPLSVDCSKGCTPGVDYEQKLWSDNPVWKGLAFQLEQRHYFHYDFRWTNTAGVYGACQFTAQAFGDLDGDKTYSTFERAAAADEMGVNAAAGLYIDQEVE
;
A
#
# COMPACT_ATOMS: atom_id res chain seq x y z
N MET A 1 -78.56 -19.75 -19.42
CA MET A 1 -77.87 -19.19 -18.24
C MET A 1 -76.47 -19.76 -18.23
N ARG A 2 -75.44 -18.90 -18.28
CA ARG A 2 -74.05 -19.17 -18.68
C ARG A 2 -73.10 -19.11 -17.46
N ARG A 3 -72.13 -20.05 -17.41
CA ARG A 3 -70.72 -20.00 -16.91
C ARG A 3 -70.48 -19.66 -15.42
N ALA A 4 -69.68 -20.36 -14.60
CA ALA A 4 -68.36 -21.02 -14.69
C ALA A 4 -67.14 -20.07 -14.82
N LEU A 5 -66.19 -20.24 -13.87
CA LEU A 5 -64.71 -20.07 -13.92
C LEU A 5 -63.99 -18.90 -13.22
N LEU A 6 -63.20 -19.29 -12.20
CA LEU A 6 -61.81 -18.99 -11.84
C LEU A 6 -61.18 -17.58 -12.03
N ILE A 7 -60.60 -17.10 -10.91
CA ILE A 7 -59.20 -16.68 -10.70
C ILE A 7 -58.45 -16.22 -11.96
N ALA A 8 -58.25 -14.91 -12.07
CA ALA A 8 -57.23 -14.27 -12.91
C ALA A 8 -56.52 -13.17 -12.09
N VAL A 9 -55.81 -13.60 -11.06
CA VAL A 9 -54.59 -12.94 -10.57
C VAL A 9 -53.43 -13.74 -11.19
N LEU A 10 -52.36 -13.06 -11.59
CA LEU A 10 -51.18 -13.58 -12.31
C LEU A 10 -51.33 -13.51 -13.84
N LEU A 11 -50.91 -12.38 -14.42
CA LEU A 11 -50.20 -12.27 -15.71
C LEU A 11 -49.97 -10.77 -16.00
N SER A 12 -49.08 -10.15 -15.24
CA SER A 12 -48.24 -9.11 -15.82
C SER A 12 -46.93 -9.81 -16.20
N PRO A 13 -46.70 -10.11 -17.48
CA PRO A 13 -45.38 -10.50 -17.92
C PRO A 13 -44.52 -9.25 -17.85
N VAL A 14 -43.81 -9.04 -16.74
CA VAL A 14 -42.56 -8.29 -16.79
C VAL A 14 -41.58 -9.20 -17.51
N ALA A 15 -41.77 -9.32 -18.81
CA ALA A 15 -40.75 -9.77 -19.73
C ALA A 15 -39.64 -8.71 -19.62
N CYS A 16 -38.71 -8.91 -18.71
CA CYS A 16 -37.45 -8.18 -18.67
C CYS A 16 -36.79 -8.37 -20.04
N LYS A 17 -36.93 -7.36 -20.90
CA LYS A 17 -36.20 -7.21 -22.15
C LYS A 17 -34.70 -7.25 -21.81
N GLY A 18 -34.05 -8.41 -21.93
CA GLY A 18 -32.61 -8.65 -22.18
C GLY A 18 -31.55 -7.70 -21.61
N GLY A 19 -31.83 -6.88 -20.62
CA GLY A 19 -30.93 -5.89 -20.06
C GLY A 19 -30.02 -6.55 -19.05
N ARG A 20 -28.72 -6.24 -19.12
CA ARG A 20 -27.75 -6.62 -18.08
C ARG A 20 -28.17 -5.99 -16.76
N VAL A 21 -28.17 -6.76 -15.67
CA VAL A 21 -28.44 -6.27 -14.31
C VAL A 21 -27.42 -5.18 -13.95
N ALA A 22 -27.85 -4.07 -13.35
CA ALA A 22 -26.93 -3.05 -12.86
C ALA A 22 -26.16 -3.60 -11.65
N LEU A 23 -24.83 -3.40 -11.57
CA LEU A 23 -24.02 -4.07 -10.54
C LEU A 23 -24.41 -3.64 -9.12
N GLU A 24 -24.83 -2.38 -8.96
CA GLU A 24 -25.33 -1.83 -7.70
C GLU A 24 -26.66 -2.42 -7.24
N GLU A 25 -27.45 -3.01 -8.14
CA GLU A 25 -28.67 -3.72 -7.76
C GLU A 25 -28.37 -5.04 -7.06
N LEU A 26 -27.14 -5.56 -7.17
CA LEU A 26 -26.70 -6.78 -6.50
C LEU A 26 -26.34 -6.55 -5.03
N VAL A 27 -26.17 -5.29 -4.60
CA VAL A 27 -25.87 -4.98 -3.21
C VAL A 27 -27.13 -5.16 -2.35
N PRO A 28 -27.11 -6.04 -1.33
CA PRO A 28 -28.30 -6.32 -0.53
C PRO A 28 -28.66 -5.14 0.39
N ASP A 29 -29.95 -5.01 0.72
CA ASP A 29 -30.53 -3.99 1.63
C ASP A 29 -29.92 -3.93 3.04
N GLY A 30 -29.07 -4.90 3.41
CA GLY A 30 -28.31 -4.87 4.67
C GLY A 30 -27.00 -4.07 4.61
N ALA A 31 -26.59 -3.57 3.44
CA ALA A 31 -25.34 -2.82 3.28
C ALA A 31 -25.46 -1.41 3.87
N THR A 32 -24.48 -0.98 4.64
CA THR A 32 -24.42 0.39 5.18
C THR A 32 -23.56 1.31 4.34
N ALA A 33 -22.82 0.77 3.37
CA ALA A 33 -22.09 1.53 2.37
C ALA A 33 -22.10 0.83 1.02
N VAL A 34 -22.15 1.62 -0.06
CA VAL A 34 -21.95 1.20 -1.45
C VAL A 34 -20.94 2.13 -2.09
N VAL A 35 -20.00 1.56 -2.84
CA VAL A 35 -19.05 2.27 -3.69
C VAL A 35 -19.17 1.76 -5.12
N GLY A 36 -19.18 2.67 -6.09
CA GLY A 36 -19.12 2.33 -7.51
C GLY A 36 -17.94 3.01 -8.17
N VAL A 37 -17.34 2.32 -9.15
CA VAL A 37 -16.24 2.83 -9.97
C VAL A 37 -16.58 2.58 -11.44
N ASP A 38 -16.63 3.64 -12.23
CA ASP A 38 -16.63 3.59 -13.70
C ASP A 38 -15.19 3.42 -14.18
N MET A 39 -14.84 2.19 -14.53
CA MET A 39 -13.49 1.85 -14.96
C MET A 39 -13.15 2.40 -16.33
N LYS A 40 -14.14 2.67 -17.19
CA LYS A 40 -13.89 3.32 -18.49
C LYS A 40 -13.47 4.76 -18.28
N SER A 41 -14.20 5.49 -17.43
CA SER A 41 -13.81 6.86 -17.06
C SER A 41 -12.44 6.88 -16.36
N LEU A 42 -12.18 5.93 -15.45
CA LEU A 42 -10.90 5.85 -14.76
C LEU A 42 -9.75 5.55 -15.73
N ALA A 43 -9.90 4.57 -16.62
CA ALA A 43 -8.89 4.21 -17.61
C ALA A 43 -8.57 5.36 -18.57
N ALA A 44 -9.56 6.20 -18.87
CA ALA A 44 -9.39 7.41 -19.66
C ALA A 44 -8.70 8.57 -18.90
N SER A 45 -8.45 8.45 -17.60
CA SER A 45 -7.81 9.50 -16.80
C SER A 45 -6.29 9.55 -16.94
N SER A 46 -5.71 10.71 -16.64
CA SER A 46 -4.25 10.90 -16.62
C SER A 46 -3.58 10.11 -15.48
N ILE A 47 -4.22 10.03 -14.30
CA ILE A 47 -3.75 9.21 -13.17
C ILE A 47 -3.59 7.76 -13.60
N TYR A 48 -4.63 7.17 -14.19
CA TYR A 48 -4.60 5.77 -14.56
C TYR A 48 -3.46 5.48 -15.55
N ARG A 49 -3.29 6.32 -16.58
CA ARG A 49 -2.18 6.18 -17.53
C ARG A 49 -0.81 6.32 -16.86
N ASN A 50 -0.66 7.24 -15.92
CA ASN A 50 0.60 7.41 -15.19
C ASN A 50 0.91 6.19 -14.32
N VAL A 51 -0.06 5.73 -13.52
CA VAL A 51 0.06 4.53 -12.68
C VAL A 51 0.32 3.30 -13.54
N ARG A 52 -0.42 3.13 -14.63
CA ARG A 52 -0.23 2.05 -15.61
C ARG A 52 1.18 2.07 -16.18
N GLY A 53 1.69 3.23 -16.60
CA GLY A 53 3.06 3.37 -17.10
C GLY A 53 4.12 3.01 -16.06
N LYS A 54 3.91 3.37 -14.79
CA LYS A 54 4.79 2.97 -13.68
C LYS A 54 4.73 1.45 -13.42
N LEU A 55 3.55 0.84 -13.49
CA LEU A 55 3.40 -0.62 -13.38
C LEU A 55 4.08 -1.34 -14.55
N ASP A 56 3.95 -0.82 -15.77
CA ASP A 56 4.61 -1.36 -16.96
C ASP A 56 6.15 -1.24 -16.89
N ALA A 57 6.68 -0.33 -16.08
CA ALA A 57 8.11 -0.20 -15.83
C ALA A 57 8.65 -1.22 -14.81
N ILE A 58 7.79 -1.92 -14.07
CA ILE A 58 8.16 -3.00 -13.14
C ILE A 58 8.06 -4.32 -13.91
N PRO A 59 9.16 -5.02 -14.23
CA PRO A 59 9.14 -6.20 -15.08
C PRO A 59 8.15 -7.27 -14.62
N GLU A 60 8.12 -7.59 -13.32
CA GLU A 60 7.22 -8.60 -12.77
C GLU A 60 5.75 -8.20 -12.92
N ALA A 61 5.41 -6.95 -12.59
CA ALA A 61 4.04 -6.45 -12.71
C ALA A 61 3.59 -6.40 -14.18
N LYS A 62 4.48 -5.96 -15.07
CA LYS A 62 4.26 -5.97 -16.51
C LYS A 62 3.99 -7.38 -17.02
N THR A 63 4.83 -8.35 -16.66
CA THR A 63 4.66 -9.75 -17.04
C THR A 63 3.31 -10.28 -16.56
N THR A 64 2.94 -10.05 -15.29
CA THR A 64 1.63 -10.47 -14.77
C THR A 64 0.47 -9.83 -15.53
N LEU A 65 0.51 -8.53 -15.80
CA LEU A 65 -0.54 -7.81 -16.54
C LEU A 65 -0.63 -8.27 -18.01
N ASP A 66 0.52 -8.53 -18.64
CA ASP A 66 0.59 -9.06 -20.00
C ASP A 66 0.03 -10.49 -20.06
N THR A 67 0.35 -11.35 -19.10
CA THR A 67 -0.20 -12.71 -19.01
C THR A 67 -1.71 -12.68 -18.78
N LEU A 68 -2.21 -11.85 -17.86
CA LEU A 68 -3.66 -11.70 -17.67
C LEU A 68 -4.35 -11.25 -18.96
N ARG A 69 -3.79 -10.26 -19.66
CA ARG A 69 -4.36 -9.72 -20.89
C ARG A 69 -4.29 -10.70 -22.06
N ASN A 70 -3.12 -11.27 -22.31
CA ASN A 70 -2.84 -12.03 -23.53
C ASN A 70 -3.21 -13.50 -23.39
N ASP A 71 -2.94 -14.10 -22.22
CA ASP A 71 -3.11 -15.53 -22.00
C ASP A 71 -4.46 -15.83 -21.35
N CYS A 72 -4.87 -15.02 -20.36
CA CYS A 72 -6.16 -15.20 -19.68
C CYS A 72 -7.31 -14.43 -20.35
N ALA A 73 -7.03 -13.61 -21.37
CA ALA A 73 -8.00 -12.73 -22.03
C ALA A 73 -8.72 -11.77 -21.06
N LEU A 74 -8.07 -11.42 -19.94
CA LEU A 74 -8.53 -10.48 -18.92
C LEU A 74 -7.77 -9.17 -19.07
N ASP A 75 -8.31 -8.29 -19.89
CA ASP A 75 -7.73 -6.98 -20.14
C ASP A 75 -8.31 -5.95 -19.15
N VAL A 76 -7.55 -5.66 -18.09
CA VAL A 76 -7.97 -4.70 -17.05
C VAL A 76 -8.23 -3.30 -17.59
N ASP A 77 -7.60 -2.93 -18.72
CA ASP A 77 -7.82 -1.66 -19.40
C ASP A 77 -9.22 -1.60 -20.07
N LYS A 78 -9.89 -2.76 -20.21
CA LYS A 78 -11.25 -2.91 -20.73
C LYS A 78 -12.30 -3.17 -19.65
N ALA A 79 -11.94 -3.09 -18.37
CA ALA A 79 -12.92 -3.16 -17.29
C ALA A 79 -13.96 -2.05 -17.46
N GLU A 80 -15.24 -2.39 -17.26
CA GLU A 80 -16.34 -1.45 -17.43
C GLU A 80 -16.69 -0.76 -16.11
N SER A 81 -16.88 -1.56 -15.05
CA SER A 81 -17.28 -1.04 -13.75
C SER A 81 -16.98 -2.02 -12.62
N TYR A 82 -16.80 -1.47 -11.43
CA TYR A 82 -16.78 -2.21 -10.17
C TYR A 82 -17.81 -1.63 -9.22
N VAL A 83 -18.46 -2.48 -8.43
CA VAL A 83 -19.31 -2.08 -7.32
C VAL A 83 -18.96 -2.90 -6.09
N GLY A 84 -18.77 -2.23 -4.97
CA GLY A 84 -18.60 -2.83 -3.65
C GLY A 84 -19.74 -2.43 -2.73
N GLY A 85 -20.19 -3.35 -1.89
CA GLY A 85 -21.08 -3.06 -0.77
C GLY A 85 -20.56 -3.72 0.49
N MET A 86 -20.76 -3.09 1.65
CA MET A 86 -20.34 -3.63 2.95
C MET A 86 -21.31 -3.26 4.06
N ASP A 87 -21.37 -4.10 5.09
CA ASP A 87 -22.05 -3.77 6.34
C ASP A 87 -21.16 -2.90 7.25
N VAL A 88 -21.72 -2.50 8.38
CA VAL A 88 -21.08 -1.58 9.31
C VAL A 88 -19.77 -2.10 9.90
N LEU A 89 -19.64 -3.42 10.02
CA LEU A 89 -18.44 -4.05 10.61
C LEU A 89 -17.47 -4.56 9.53
N GLY A 90 -17.80 -4.42 8.24
CA GLY A 90 -17.09 -5.05 7.14
C GLY A 90 -17.10 -6.59 7.20
N GLN A 91 -17.97 -7.18 8.02
CA GLN A 91 -18.08 -8.63 8.18
C GLN A 91 -18.80 -9.25 6.99
N ASN A 92 -19.76 -8.51 6.44
CA ASN A 92 -20.41 -8.86 5.20
C ASN A 92 -20.07 -7.88 4.10
N PHE A 93 -19.80 -8.44 2.92
CA PHE A 93 -19.44 -7.67 1.74
C PHE A 93 -19.95 -8.33 0.48
N VAL A 94 -20.10 -7.53 -0.56
CA VAL A 94 -20.26 -7.97 -1.94
C VAL A 94 -19.35 -7.12 -2.82
N PHE A 95 -18.70 -7.75 -3.78
CA PHE A 95 -17.93 -7.12 -4.84
C PHE A 95 -18.42 -7.66 -6.17
N ALA A 96 -18.86 -6.78 -7.05
CA ALA A 96 -19.30 -7.11 -8.39
C ALA A 96 -18.42 -6.37 -9.40
N ALA A 97 -17.97 -7.09 -10.41
CA ALA A 97 -17.08 -6.57 -11.44
C ALA A 97 -17.62 -6.91 -12.82
N ARG A 98 -17.51 -5.96 -13.74
CA ARG A 98 -17.80 -6.17 -15.15
C ARG A 98 -16.60 -5.87 -16.02
N MET A 99 -16.15 -6.87 -16.77
CA MET A 99 -15.02 -6.79 -17.69
C MET A 99 -15.14 -7.91 -18.73
N PRO A 100 -14.78 -7.69 -20.00
CA PRO A 100 -14.86 -8.72 -21.03
C PRO A 100 -14.26 -10.05 -20.60
N LYS A 101 -15.02 -11.15 -20.78
CA LYS A 101 -14.63 -12.54 -20.49
C LYS A 101 -14.36 -12.88 -19.02
N LEU A 102 -14.55 -11.95 -18.09
CA LEU A 102 -14.28 -12.15 -16.66
C LEU A 102 -15.06 -13.32 -16.04
N GLY A 103 -16.27 -13.62 -16.55
CA GLY A 103 -17.09 -14.72 -16.08
C GLY A 103 -16.82 -16.07 -16.76
N THR A 104 -15.89 -16.14 -17.71
CA THR A 104 -15.59 -17.39 -18.42
C THR A 104 -14.69 -18.32 -17.61
N LYS A 105 -14.90 -19.63 -17.75
CA LYS A 105 -14.15 -20.66 -17.02
C LYS A 105 -12.67 -20.64 -17.40
N GLU A 106 -12.38 -20.44 -18.68
CA GLU A 106 -11.03 -20.39 -19.23
C GLU A 106 -10.25 -19.21 -18.62
N ALA A 107 -10.85 -18.01 -18.63
CA ALA A 107 -10.21 -16.82 -18.10
C ALA A 107 -9.97 -16.91 -16.60
N LEU A 108 -10.95 -17.41 -15.83
CA LEU A 108 -10.81 -17.56 -14.38
C LEU A 108 -9.83 -18.65 -13.99
N THR A 109 -9.81 -19.79 -14.69
CA THR A 109 -8.82 -20.85 -14.46
C THR A 109 -7.41 -20.33 -14.72
N CYS A 110 -7.22 -19.60 -15.81
CA CYS A 110 -5.94 -18.98 -16.15
C CYS A 110 -5.51 -17.96 -15.08
N ALA A 111 -6.42 -17.06 -14.67
CA ALA A 111 -6.12 -16.04 -13.66
C ALA A 111 -5.73 -16.64 -12.31
N LEU A 112 -6.44 -17.68 -11.86
CA LEU A 112 -6.12 -18.39 -10.62
C LEU A 112 -4.75 -19.08 -10.67
N ALA A 113 -4.32 -19.55 -11.85
CA ALA A 113 -2.99 -20.11 -12.03
C ALA A 113 -1.86 -19.08 -11.93
N GLN A 114 -2.16 -17.78 -12.08
CA GLN A 114 -1.19 -16.69 -11.89
C GLN A 114 -1.01 -16.29 -10.42
N LEU A 115 -1.89 -16.75 -9.53
CA LEU A 115 -1.77 -16.45 -8.10
C LEU A 115 -0.68 -17.31 -7.46
N PRO A 116 0.05 -16.79 -6.45
CA PRO A 116 0.92 -17.60 -5.60
C PRO A 116 0.19 -18.85 -5.07
N ALA A 117 0.89 -19.98 -4.99
CA ALA A 117 0.30 -21.28 -4.63
C ALA A 117 -0.56 -21.25 -3.35
N GLN A 118 -0.13 -20.48 -2.36
CA GLN A 118 -0.88 -20.29 -1.11
C GLN A 118 -2.25 -19.63 -1.35
N GLN A 119 -2.33 -18.66 -2.25
CA GLN A 119 -3.57 -17.95 -2.59
C GLN A 119 -4.46 -18.75 -3.56
N SER A 120 -3.88 -19.38 -4.58
CA SER A 120 -4.66 -20.19 -5.53
C SER A 120 -5.32 -21.39 -4.86
N SER A 121 -4.67 -22.00 -3.86
CA SER A 121 -5.26 -23.08 -3.05
C SER A 121 -6.48 -22.66 -2.22
N MET A 122 -6.67 -21.36 -2.00
CA MET A 122 -7.83 -20.83 -1.27
C MET A 122 -9.04 -20.67 -2.18
N VAL A 123 -8.91 -20.78 -3.50
CA VAL A 123 -10.03 -20.59 -4.42
C VAL A 123 -10.29 -21.87 -5.20
N THR A 124 -11.51 -22.39 -5.09
CA THR A 124 -11.94 -23.54 -5.89
C THR A 124 -13.01 -23.13 -6.88
N LEU A 125 -12.84 -23.54 -8.14
CA LEU A 125 -13.85 -23.36 -9.18
C LEU A 125 -14.83 -24.54 -9.14
N GLY A 126 -16.11 -24.22 -9.17
CA GLY A 126 -17.20 -25.19 -9.21
C GLY A 126 -18.28 -24.80 -10.21
N GLU A 127 -19.31 -25.62 -10.35
CA GLU A 127 -20.48 -25.31 -11.15
C GLU A 127 -21.75 -25.57 -10.30
N ASP A 128 -22.66 -24.60 -10.29
CA ASP A 128 -23.92 -24.64 -9.53
C ASP A 128 -25.04 -24.12 -10.43
N GLY A 129 -26.02 -24.98 -10.75
CA GLY A 129 -27.11 -24.64 -11.64
C GLY A 129 -26.68 -24.19 -13.04
N GLY A 130 -25.56 -24.73 -13.55
CA GLY A 130 -24.99 -24.36 -14.85
C GLY A 130 -24.23 -23.02 -14.86
N LYS A 131 -24.05 -22.39 -13.70
CA LYS A 131 -23.22 -21.19 -13.54
C LYS A 131 -21.88 -21.56 -12.92
N LEU A 132 -20.82 -20.96 -13.43
CA LEU A 132 -19.50 -21.06 -12.82
C LEU A 132 -19.53 -20.38 -11.45
N THR A 133 -19.00 -21.06 -10.45
CA THR A 133 -18.92 -20.59 -9.07
C THR A 133 -17.49 -20.61 -8.56
N LEU A 134 -17.22 -19.73 -7.59
CA LEU A 134 -15.96 -19.66 -6.87
C LEU A 134 -16.26 -19.89 -5.39
N ASP A 135 -15.53 -20.79 -4.74
CA ASP A 135 -15.53 -20.90 -3.27
C ASP A 135 -14.18 -20.44 -2.74
N VAL A 136 -14.19 -19.50 -1.80
CA VAL A 136 -12.99 -18.87 -1.24
C VAL A 136 -12.80 -19.25 0.23
N ALA A 137 -11.61 -19.75 0.51
CA ALA A 137 -11.09 -20.14 1.81
C ALA A 137 -12.01 -21.07 2.60
N GLY A 138 -12.60 -22.07 1.93
CA GLY A 138 -13.49 -23.04 2.57
C GLY A 138 -14.87 -22.45 2.94
N GLY A 139 -15.43 -21.66 2.03
CA GLY A 139 -16.79 -21.13 2.13
C GLY A 139 -16.91 -19.84 2.94
N THR A 140 -15.82 -19.11 3.17
CA THR A 140 -15.89 -17.76 3.79
C THR A 140 -16.49 -16.72 2.84
N ALA A 141 -16.27 -16.92 1.54
CA ALA A 141 -16.92 -16.17 0.48
C ALA A 141 -17.30 -17.11 -0.68
N LYS A 142 -18.35 -16.74 -1.40
CA LYS A 142 -18.84 -17.43 -2.59
C LYS A 142 -18.85 -16.44 -3.75
N GLY A 143 -18.57 -16.91 -4.96
CA GLY A 143 -18.68 -16.11 -6.16
C GLY A 143 -19.46 -16.81 -7.26
N TRP A 144 -19.99 -16.02 -8.19
CA TRP A 144 -20.70 -16.48 -9.37
C TRP A 144 -20.30 -15.65 -10.60
N ALA A 145 -20.09 -16.32 -11.72
CA ALA A 145 -20.19 -15.69 -13.02
C ALA A 145 -21.68 -15.50 -13.36
N LEU A 146 -22.15 -14.25 -13.44
CA LEU A 146 -23.55 -13.97 -13.82
C LEU A 146 -23.78 -14.16 -15.31
N ASP A 147 -22.78 -13.74 -16.08
CA ASP A 147 -22.63 -13.84 -17.52
C ASP A 147 -21.13 -13.86 -17.84
N ASP A 148 -20.78 -13.95 -19.13
CA ASP A 148 -19.38 -14.04 -19.57
C ASP A 148 -18.52 -12.83 -19.16
N ASP A 149 -19.14 -11.68 -18.84
CA ASP A 149 -18.43 -10.44 -18.54
C ASP A 149 -18.55 -10.03 -17.06
N THR A 150 -19.34 -10.75 -16.24
CA THR A 150 -19.70 -10.29 -14.90
C THR A 150 -19.39 -11.34 -13.85
N LEU A 151 -18.55 -10.97 -12.88
CA LEU A 151 -18.22 -11.78 -11.72
C LEU A 151 -18.70 -11.09 -10.45
N VAL A 152 -19.31 -11.85 -9.55
CA VAL A 152 -19.73 -11.39 -8.22
C VAL A 152 -19.03 -12.25 -7.18
N LEU A 153 -18.48 -11.63 -6.15
CA LEU A 153 -17.91 -12.27 -4.96
C LEU A 153 -18.63 -11.72 -3.73
N VAL A 154 -19.05 -12.57 -2.80
CA VAL A 154 -19.81 -12.17 -1.62
C VAL A 154 -19.36 -12.96 -0.39
N SER A 155 -19.39 -12.32 0.77
CA SER A 155 -19.22 -13.04 2.03
C SER A 155 -20.31 -14.09 2.23
N LYS A 156 -20.01 -15.10 3.05
CA LYS A 156 -20.97 -16.16 3.41
C LYS A 156 -22.30 -15.61 3.94
N GLY A 157 -22.26 -14.58 4.78
CA GLY A 157 -23.47 -14.02 5.41
C GLY A 157 -24.41 -13.27 4.45
N TRP A 158 -23.94 -12.90 3.26
CA TRP A 158 -24.76 -12.26 2.22
C TRP A 158 -25.00 -13.15 0.99
N ALA A 159 -24.46 -14.37 0.97
CA ALA A 159 -24.56 -15.26 -0.19
C ALA A 159 -26.00 -15.48 -0.67
N ASP A 160 -26.92 -15.77 0.25
CA ASP A 160 -28.32 -16.02 -0.09
C ASP A 160 -29.04 -14.75 -0.57
N ALA A 161 -28.75 -13.61 0.04
CA ALA A 161 -29.33 -12.33 -0.33
C ALA A 161 -28.89 -11.91 -1.74
N VAL A 162 -27.59 -12.00 -2.04
CA VAL A 162 -27.04 -11.71 -3.37
C VAL A 162 -27.56 -12.71 -4.41
N ALA A 163 -27.63 -13.99 -4.08
CA ALA A 163 -28.21 -15.00 -4.98
C ALA A 163 -29.70 -14.72 -5.29
N ALA A 164 -30.47 -14.20 -4.34
CA ALA A 164 -31.83 -13.72 -4.57
C ALA A 164 -31.85 -12.50 -5.51
N ARG A 165 -30.98 -11.51 -5.28
CA ARG A 165 -30.84 -10.33 -6.17
C ARG A 165 -30.53 -10.72 -7.61
N MET A 166 -29.66 -11.72 -7.82
CA MET A 166 -29.33 -12.25 -9.14
C MET A 166 -30.53 -12.86 -9.89
N ARG A 167 -31.58 -13.28 -9.18
CA ARG A 167 -32.85 -13.75 -9.76
C ARG A 167 -33.89 -12.65 -9.95
N GLY A 168 -33.56 -11.41 -9.57
CA GLY A 168 -34.49 -10.29 -9.54
C GLY A 168 -35.35 -10.22 -8.28
N ASP A 169 -35.10 -11.09 -7.29
CA ASP A 169 -35.83 -11.12 -6.03
C ASP A 169 -35.22 -10.15 -5.00
N GLY A 170 -35.97 -9.80 -3.97
CA GLY A 170 -35.49 -8.99 -2.84
C GLY A 170 -35.33 -7.49 -3.17
N LYS A 171 -34.76 -6.76 -2.21
CA LYS A 171 -34.53 -5.32 -2.29
C LYS A 171 -33.03 -5.04 -2.31
N SER A 172 -32.59 -4.15 -3.20
CA SER A 172 -31.21 -3.66 -3.24
C SER A 172 -30.99 -2.60 -2.16
N ALA A 173 -29.74 -2.34 -1.76
CA ALA A 173 -29.41 -1.21 -0.90
C ALA A 173 -29.80 0.13 -1.53
N ILE A 174 -29.66 0.25 -2.86
CA ILE A 174 -29.93 1.50 -3.58
C ILE A 174 -31.42 1.88 -3.61
N ASP A 175 -32.31 0.90 -3.68
CA ASP A 175 -33.76 1.11 -3.56
C ASP A 175 -34.21 1.05 -2.09
N GLY A 176 -33.29 0.60 -1.25
CA GLY A 176 -33.37 0.15 0.11
C GLY A 176 -33.07 1.19 1.18
N ASN A 177 -32.40 0.72 2.21
CA ASN A 177 -31.88 1.49 3.33
C ASN A 177 -30.96 2.65 2.90
N LEU A 178 -30.16 2.48 1.84
CA LEU A 178 -29.26 3.52 1.33
C LEU A 178 -29.90 4.45 0.30
N LYS A 179 -31.19 4.36 0.01
CA LYS A 179 -31.86 5.22 -0.99
C LYS A 179 -31.61 6.71 -0.78
N GLU A 180 -31.69 7.18 0.47
CA GLU A 180 -31.42 8.58 0.79
C GLU A 180 -29.94 8.94 0.64
N ALA A 181 -29.02 8.06 1.04
CA ALA A 181 -27.58 8.29 0.88
C ALA A 181 -27.17 8.31 -0.61
N ILE A 182 -27.78 7.44 -1.42
CA ILE A 182 -27.59 7.38 -2.87
C ILE A 182 -28.02 8.67 -3.55
N ALA A 183 -29.08 9.32 -3.06
CA ALA A 183 -29.51 10.62 -3.58
C ALA A 183 -28.52 11.76 -3.29
N LEU A 184 -27.61 11.58 -2.31
CA LEU A 184 -26.54 12.53 -1.99
C LEU A 184 -25.27 12.30 -2.84
N ALA A 185 -25.12 11.11 -3.42
CA ALA A 185 -23.96 10.71 -4.19
C ALA A 185 -24.08 11.15 -5.66
N ASP A 186 -23.00 11.68 -6.23
CA ASP A 186 -22.93 11.99 -7.66
C ASP A 186 -22.46 10.75 -8.43
N ARG A 187 -23.42 9.88 -8.75
CA ARG A 187 -23.20 8.59 -9.46
C ARG A 187 -22.71 8.75 -10.90
N GLY A 188 -22.73 9.96 -11.45
CA GLY A 188 -22.19 10.24 -12.79
C GLY A 188 -20.68 10.36 -12.83
N ARG A 189 -20.01 10.40 -11.67
CA ARG A 189 -18.56 10.56 -11.56
C ARG A 189 -17.82 9.22 -11.60
N THR A 190 -16.53 9.28 -11.93
CA THR A 190 -15.63 8.11 -12.02
C THR A 190 -15.73 7.18 -10.81
N ILE A 191 -15.77 7.74 -9.60
CA ILE A 191 -15.97 6.99 -8.36
C ILE A 191 -17.11 7.67 -7.62
N TRP A 192 -18.03 6.89 -7.06
CA TRP A 192 -19.07 7.41 -6.18
C TRP A 192 -19.23 6.53 -4.96
N LEU A 193 -19.66 7.12 -3.86
CA LEU A 193 -19.88 6.44 -2.59
C LEU A 193 -21.18 6.93 -1.96
N ALA A 194 -21.93 6.03 -1.37
CA ALA A 194 -23.08 6.33 -0.53
C ALA A 194 -23.00 5.48 0.74
N ALA A 195 -23.13 6.10 1.91
CA ALA A 195 -23.12 5.38 3.17
C ALA A 195 -24.08 5.99 4.20
N GLU A 196 -24.56 5.14 5.10
CA GLU A 196 -25.27 5.49 6.31
C GLU A 196 -24.34 5.27 7.50
N LEU A 197 -24.22 6.29 8.36
CA LEU A 197 -23.43 6.19 9.56
C LEU A 197 -24.24 5.48 10.63
N PRO A 198 -23.75 4.35 11.17
CA PRO A 198 -24.41 3.67 12.26
C PRO A 198 -24.46 4.58 13.52
N PRO A 199 -25.51 4.46 14.35
CA PRO A 199 -25.55 5.14 15.65
C PRO A 199 -24.36 4.81 16.55
N LEU A 200 -23.75 3.62 16.38
CA LEU A 200 -22.55 3.20 17.11
C LEU A 200 -21.35 4.11 16.90
N LEU A 201 -21.28 4.85 15.79
CA LEU A 201 -20.22 5.81 15.50
C LEU A 201 -20.50 7.22 16.04
N ALA A 202 -21.74 7.51 16.49
CA ALA A 202 -22.10 8.86 16.93
C ALA A 202 -21.23 9.37 18.11
N PRO A 203 -20.92 8.58 19.15
CA PRO A 203 -20.05 9.04 20.24
C PRO A 203 -18.62 9.37 19.79
N GLN A 204 -18.11 8.72 18.75
CA GLN A 204 -16.77 8.95 18.19
C GLN A 204 -16.72 10.26 17.39
N LEU A 205 -17.89 10.75 16.96
CA LEU A 205 -18.03 12.03 16.29
C LEU A 205 -18.31 13.18 17.27
N ASP A 206 -18.48 12.89 18.57
CA ASP A 206 -18.59 13.94 19.57
C ASP A 206 -17.30 14.76 19.64
N GLY A 207 -17.44 16.08 19.50
CA GLY A 207 -16.30 17.00 19.41
C GLY A 207 -15.71 17.16 18.01
N SER A 208 -16.19 16.42 17.02
CA SER A 208 -15.82 16.64 15.62
C SER A 208 -16.71 17.70 14.95
N PRO A 209 -16.22 18.40 13.91
CA PRO A 209 -17.03 19.29 13.09
C PRO A 209 -18.21 18.61 12.38
N ILE A 210 -18.24 17.27 12.30
CA ILE A 210 -19.28 16.51 11.60
C ILE A 210 -20.27 15.83 12.56
N LYS A 211 -20.35 16.31 13.81
CA LYS A 211 -21.33 15.83 14.78
C LYS A 211 -22.74 15.89 14.20
N GLY A 212 -23.47 14.78 14.31
CA GLY A 212 -24.85 14.67 13.85
C GLY A 212 -25.01 14.33 12.37
N VAL A 213 -23.93 14.04 11.63
CA VAL A 213 -24.04 13.46 10.29
C VAL A 213 -24.62 12.05 10.37
N GLN A 214 -25.64 11.77 9.55
CA GLN A 214 -26.32 10.47 9.49
C GLN A 214 -26.01 9.72 8.20
N ARG A 215 -25.82 10.45 7.10
CA ARG A 215 -25.55 9.86 5.79
C ARG A 215 -24.52 10.68 5.05
N VAL A 216 -23.77 10.01 4.20
CA VAL A 216 -22.78 10.64 3.33
C VAL A 216 -22.95 10.13 1.91
N GLY A 217 -22.88 11.05 0.97
CA GLY A 217 -22.73 10.77 -0.44
C GLY A 217 -21.45 11.44 -0.95
N ALA A 218 -20.71 10.79 -1.82
CA ALA A 218 -19.54 11.36 -2.45
C ALA A 218 -19.50 11.01 -3.94
N GLY A 219 -18.83 11.85 -4.71
CA GLY A 219 -18.50 11.60 -6.09
C GLY A 219 -17.15 12.22 -6.43
N ILE A 220 -16.26 11.43 -7.01
CA ILE A 220 -14.91 11.80 -7.40
C ILE A 220 -14.78 11.58 -8.90
N GLN A 221 -14.54 12.66 -9.63
CA GLN A 221 -14.20 12.61 -11.04
C GLN A 221 -12.67 12.61 -11.16
N VAL A 222 -12.15 11.61 -11.87
CA VAL A 222 -10.71 11.47 -12.13
C VAL A 222 -10.49 11.73 -13.62
N GLY A 223 -9.87 12.87 -13.96
CA GLY A 223 -9.60 13.28 -15.34
C GLY A 223 -8.20 13.85 -15.50
N ASP A 224 -8.12 15.08 -15.99
CA ASP A 224 -6.91 15.92 -15.87
C ASP A 224 -6.88 16.65 -14.51
N ASP A 225 -8.06 16.82 -13.92
CA ASP A 225 -8.26 17.28 -12.55
C ASP A 225 -8.85 16.15 -11.70
N PHE A 226 -8.52 16.17 -10.42
CA PHE A 226 -9.19 15.42 -9.36
C PHE A 226 -10.28 16.33 -8.80
N ASP A 227 -11.53 16.09 -9.19
CA ASP A 227 -12.69 16.85 -8.72
C ASP A 227 -13.49 15.97 -7.75
N MET A 228 -13.62 16.42 -6.51
CA MET A 228 -14.32 15.74 -5.45
C MET A 228 -15.54 16.55 -5.00
N LEU A 229 -16.66 15.86 -4.83
CA LEU A 229 -17.85 16.33 -4.15
C LEU A 229 -18.16 15.39 -2.99
N LEU A 230 -18.28 15.94 -1.78
CA LEU A 230 -18.74 15.25 -0.58
C LEU A 230 -19.98 15.95 -0.06
N THR A 231 -21.03 15.19 0.23
CA THR A 231 -22.29 15.66 0.80
C THR A 231 -22.57 14.89 2.09
N GLY A 232 -22.66 15.59 3.22
CA GLY A 232 -23.13 15.03 4.48
C GLY A 232 -24.56 15.48 4.78
N ALA A 233 -25.46 14.54 5.07
CA ALA A 233 -26.80 14.84 5.57
C ALA A 233 -26.82 14.70 7.09
N PHE A 234 -27.21 15.78 7.76
CA PHE A 234 -27.25 15.90 9.22
C PHE A 234 -28.65 15.60 9.77
N VAL A 235 -28.72 15.37 11.08
CA VAL A 235 -29.98 15.17 11.82
C VAL A 235 -30.99 16.29 11.59
N ASP A 236 -30.51 17.54 11.50
CA ASP A 236 -31.30 18.73 11.25
C ASP A 236 -30.44 19.86 10.63
N GLU A 237 -31.09 20.97 10.27
CA GLU A 237 -30.45 22.14 9.66
C GLU A 237 -29.52 22.89 10.64
N ALA A 238 -29.79 22.85 11.94
CA ALA A 238 -28.94 23.50 12.94
C ALA A 238 -27.60 22.76 13.07
N ALA A 239 -27.64 21.42 13.11
CA ALA A 239 -26.45 20.58 13.08
C ALA A 239 -25.65 20.77 11.78
N ALA A 240 -26.32 20.86 10.63
CA ALA A 240 -25.68 21.16 9.35
C ALA A 240 -24.98 22.53 9.35
N SER A 241 -25.63 23.57 9.88
CA SER A 241 -25.04 24.91 10.00
C SER A 241 -23.82 24.91 10.90
N ALA A 242 -23.94 24.32 12.09
CA ALA A 242 -22.82 24.21 13.03
C ALA A 242 -21.63 23.47 12.43
N ALA A 243 -21.90 22.40 11.66
CA ALA A 243 -20.88 21.63 10.99
C ALA A 243 -20.19 22.44 9.88
N LYS A 244 -20.96 23.12 9.03
CA LYS A 244 -20.41 24.00 7.99
C LYS A 244 -19.52 25.08 8.59
N ASP A 245 -19.98 25.77 9.64
CA ASP A 245 -19.21 26.83 10.29
C ASP A 245 -17.90 26.30 10.89
N ALA A 246 -17.97 25.15 11.56
CA ALA A 246 -16.79 24.51 12.14
C ALA A 246 -15.79 24.04 11.07
N VAL A 247 -16.26 23.44 9.98
CA VAL A 247 -15.39 23.02 8.86
C VAL A 247 -14.80 24.23 8.15
N SER A 248 -15.58 25.28 7.89
CA SER A 248 -15.09 26.53 7.30
C SER A 248 -14.00 27.17 8.16
N ALA A 249 -14.23 27.32 9.47
CA ALA A 249 -13.25 27.88 10.39
C ALA A 249 -11.97 27.02 10.46
N GLY A 250 -12.10 25.69 10.54
CA GLY A 250 -10.96 24.78 10.52
C GLY A 250 -10.18 24.83 9.21
N PHE A 251 -10.89 24.93 8.09
CA PHE A 251 -10.28 25.07 6.77
C PHE A 251 -9.51 26.38 6.67
N ASP A 252 -10.13 27.52 7.00
CA ASP A 252 -9.50 28.84 6.96
C ASP A 252 -8.25 28.94 7.84
N ALA A 253 -8.30 28.37 9.05
CA ALA A 253 -7.13 28.29 9.94
C ALA A 253 -6.02 27.39 9.36
N GLY A 254 -6.39 26.34 8.62
CA GLY A 254 -5.47 25.35 8.05
C GLY A 254 -4.88 25.72 6.69
N LYS A 255 -5.47 26.64 5.92
CA LYS A 255 -5.06 26.95 4.53
C LYS A 255 -3.56 27.20 4.39
N ALA A 256 -3.04 28.13 5.19
CA ALA A 256 -1.62 28.50 5.12
C ALA A 256 -0.70 27.33 5.48
N ALA A 257 -1.09 26.50 6.46
CA ALA A 257 -0.34 25.32 6.85
C ALA A 257 -0.38 24.23 5.77
N ALA A 258 -1.52 24.03 5.11
CA ALA A 258 -1.66 23.08 4.00
C ALA A 258 -0.74 23.47 2.83
N VAL A 259 -0.70 24.76 2.47
CA VAL A 259 0.20 25.27 1.43
C VAL A 259 1.66 25.11 1.86
N ALA A 260 1.99 25.40 3.11
CA ALA A 260 3.34 25.17 3.65
C ALA A 260 3.75 23.69 3.66
N GLN A 261 2.78 22.76 3.67
CA GLN A 261 2.98 21.31 3.55
C GLN A 261 3.00 20.81 2.10
N GLY A 262 2.95 21.72 1.12
CA GLY A 262 3.05 21.38 -0.31
C GLY A 262 1.71 21.14 -0.99
N ILE A 263 0.57 21.42 -0.34
CA ILE A 263 -0.72 21.43 -1.04
C ILE A 263 -0.75 22.66 -1.96
N PRO A 264 -1.05 22.49 -3.27
CA PRO A 264 -1.08 23.62 -4.18
C PRO A 264 -2.09 24.69 -3.78
N GLN A 265 -1.74 25.96 -3.92
CA GLN A 265 -2.64 27.07 -3.60
C GLN A 265 -3.96 26.97 -4.38
N ALA A 266 -3.91 26.58 -5.65
CA ALA A 266 -5.10 26.37 -6.48
C ALA A 266 -6.04 25.30 -5.92
N ALA A 267 -5.50 24.26 -5.28
CA ALA A 267 -6.27 23.20 -4.62
C ALA A 267 -6.98 23.72 -3.37
N VAL A 268 -6.32 24.59 -2.60
CA VAL A 268 -6.91 25.23 -1.42
C VAL A 268 -7.99 26.23 -1.84
N ASP A 269 -7.74 27.02 -2.88
CA ASP A 269 -8.68 28.04 -3.34
C ASP A 269 -9.91 27.45 -4.04
N SER A 270 -9.85 26.19 -4.49
CA SER A 270 -10.96 25.51 -5.15
C SER A 270 -11.98 24.90 -4.17
N VAL A 271 -11.69 24.90 -2.87
CA VAL A 271 -12.60 24.33 -1.88
C VAL A 271 -13.82 25.22 -1.70
N VAL A 272 -14.99 24.66 -2.00
CA VAL A 272 -16.29 25.31 -1.90
C VAL A 272 -17.14 24.58 -0.86
N LEU A 273 -17.57 25.30 0.17
CA LEU A 273 -18.51 24.83 1.18
C LEU A 273 -19.90 25.42 0.96
N GLN A 274 -20.90 24.56 0.81
CA GLN A 274 -22.30 24.94 0.63
C GLN A 274 -23.18 24.20 1.64
N GLN A 275 -24.34 24.77 1.96
CA GLN A 275 -25.37 24.11 2.74
C GLN A 275 -26.71 24.26 2.02
N ASP A 276 -27.48 23.19 2.03
CA ASP A 276 -28.84 23.09 1.47
C ASP A 276 -29.72 22.34 2.48
N GLY A 277 -30.43 23.10 3.32
CA GLY A 277 -31.17 22.60 4.47
C GLY A 277 -30.26 21.80 5.42
N LYS A 278 -30.56 20.50 5.59
CA LYS A 278 -29.78 19.57 6.43
C LYS A 278 -28.53 19.00 5.74
N ASN A 279 -28.25 19.38 4.50
CA ASN A 279 -27.11 18.85 3.75
C ASN A 279 -25.98 19.86 3.71
N VAL A 280 -24.76 19.45 4.07
CA VAL A 280 -23.53 20.23 3.85
C VAL A 280 -22.75 19.60 2.70
N ARG A 281 -22.38 20.41 1.71
CA ARG A 281 -21.60 20.01 0.54
C ARG A 281 -20.22 20.63 0.58
N VAL A 282 -19.20 19.82 0.37
CA VAL A 282 -17.81 20.22 0.20
C VAL A 282 -17.40 19.79 -1.20
N ALA A 283 -17.08 20.74 -2.06
CA ALA A 283 -16.47 20.47 -3.37
C ALA A 283 -15.01 20.94 -3.36
N ALA A 284 -14.13 20.20 -4.01
CA ALA A 284 -12.74 20.58 -4.18
C ALA A 284 -12.23 20.08 -5.53
N LYS A 285 -11.37 20.87 -6.17
CA LYS A 285 -10.79 20.54 -7.47
C LYS A 285 -9.28 20.74 -7.44
N VAL A 286 -8.54 19.68 -7.73
CA VAL A 286 -7.07 19.68 -7.64
C VAL A 286 -6.48 19.19 -8.96
N PRO A 287 -5.57 19.94 -9.60
CA PRO A 287 -4.85 19.46 -10.77
C PRO A 287 -4.10 18.16 -10.45
N ILE A 288 -4.28 17.12 -11.26
CA ILE A 288 -3.68 15.81 -10.99
C ILE A 288 -2.15 15.84 -11.08
N ALA A 289 -1.60 16.63 -12.00
CA ALA A 289 -0.16 16.76 -12.17
C ALA A 289 0.54 17.11 -10.85
N GLU A 290 -0.03 18.05 -10.10
CA GLU A 290 0.53 18.50 -8.83
C GLU A 290 0.42 17.40 -7.74
N LEU A 291 -0.66 16.61 -7.75
CA LEU A 291 -0.80 15.45 -6.85
C LEU A 291 0.19 14.33 -7.18
N ILE A 292 0.47 14.10 -8.47
CA ILE A 292 1.47 13.11 -8.91
C ILE A 292 2.86 13.54 -8.45
N ASP A 293 3.20 14.82 -8.55
CA ASP A 293 4.50 15.34 -8.12
C ASP A 293 4.68 15.19 -6.60
N LEU A 294 3.67 15.61 -5.82
CA LEU A 294 3.67 15.49 -4.36
C LEU A 294 3.78 14.03 -3.91
N SER A 295 2.97 13.14 -4.50
CA SER A 295 2.97 11.71 -4.16
C SER A 295 4.25 11.00 -4.58
N THR A 296 4.82 11.35 -5.73
CA THR A 296 6.08 10.77 -6.21
C THR A 296 7.23 11.15 -5.29
N ALA A 297 7.33 12.42 -4.86
CA ALA A 297 8.37 12.85 -3.92
C ALA A 297 8.26 12.12 -2.56
N ALA A 298 7.05 12.04 -2.01
CA ALA A 298 6.81 11.35 -0.74
C ALA A 298 7.09 9.85 -0.84
N PHE A 299 6.67 9.21 -1.93
CA PHE A 299 6.93 7.79 -2.19
C PHE A 299 8.42 7.52 -2.38
N THR A 300 9.13 8.31 -3.17
CA THR A 300 10.58 8.21 -3.34
C THR A 300 11.27 8.31 -1.98
N LYS A 301 10.97 9.33 -1.17
CA LYS A 301 11.53 9.47 0.17
C LYS A 301 11.24 8.27 1.08
N TYR A 302 10.02 7.73 1.02
CA TYR A 302 9.66 6.52 1.75
C TYR A 302 10.49 5.31 1.29
N MET A 303 10.63 5.10 -0.02
CA MET A 303 11.44 4.03 -0.58
C MET A 303 12.92 4.18 -0.20
N LEU A 304 13.48 5.38 -0.25
CA LEU A 304 14.85 5.66 0.18
C LEU A 304 15.02 5.33 1.68
N ARG A 305 14.09 5.77 2.55
CA ARG A 305 14.09 5.40 3.97
C ARG A 305 14.00 3.90 4.22
N SER A 306 13.26 3.17 3.38
CA SER A 306 13.21 1.71 3.53
C SER A 306 14.59 1.07 3.29
N LYS A 307 15.39 1.61 2.36
CA LYS A 307 16.76 1.16 2.08
C LYS A 307 17.70 1.41 3.27
N THR A 308 17.53 2.50 4.03
CA THR A 308 18.41 2.82 5.18
C THR A 308 18.37 1.82 6.31
N SER A 309 17.34 0.96 6.36
CA SER A 309 17.28 -0.15 7.31
C SER A 309 18.46 -1.11 7.16
N GLU A 310 18.99 -1.26 5.94
CA GLU A 310 20.18 -2.06 5.63
C GLU A 310 21.39 -1.56 6.42
N ALA A 311 21.73 -0.28 6.30
CA ALA A 311 22.88 0.33 6.97
C ALA A 311 22.84 0.08 8.48
N ARG A 312 21.68 0.26 9.11
CA ARG A 312 21.50 0.04 10.56
C ARG A 312 21.80 -1.41 10.96
N VAL A 313 21.29 -2.38 10.19
CA VAL A 313 21.51 -3.81 10.45
C VAL A 313 22.97 -4.19 10.27
N HIS A 314 23.61 -3.72 9.20
CA HIS A 314 25.00 -4.08 8.91
C HIS A 314 26.01 -3.36 9.82
N LEU A 315 25.74 -2.12 10.22
CA LEU A 315 26.52 -1.42 11.25
C LEU A 315 26.42 -2.10 12.62
N ALA A 316 25.24 -2.60 12.99
CA ALA A 316 25.09 -3.39 14.21
C ALA A 316 25.94 -4.68 14.16
N LYS A 317 25.89 -5.42 13.04
CA LYS A 317 26.73 -6.62 12.84
C LYS A 317 28.22 -6.31 12.93
N MET A 318 28.71 -5.24 12.28
CA MET A 318 30.11 -4.84 12.36
C MET A 318 30.51 -4.42 13.77
N PHE A 319 29.63 -3.71 14.48
CA PHE A 319 29.87 -3.33 15.87
C PHE A 319 29.99 -4.56 16.77
N ASP A 320 29.04 -5.49 16.69
CA ASP A 320 29.03 -6.70 17.51
C ASP A 320 30.24 -7.58 17.20
N ALA A 321 30.63 -7.69 15.92
CA ALA A 321 31.84 -8.39 15.50
C ALA A 321 33.13 -7.72 16.01
N GLY A 322 33.22 -6.38 15.96
CA GLY A 322 34.36 -5.64 16.50
C GLY A 322 34.49 -5.80 18.02
N ALA A 323 33.36 -5.76 18.73
CA ALA A 323 33.31 -6.01 20.17
C ALA A 323 33.70 -7.44 20.55
N ALA A 324 33.21 -8.43 19.80
CA ALA A 324 33.57 -9.84 19.98
C ALA A 324 35.07 -10.08 19.72
N ALA A 325 35.58 -9.59 18.58
CA ALA A 325 36.99 -9.74 18.23
C ALA A 325 37.94 -9.13 19.27
N PHE A 326 37.56 -8.01 19.90
CA PHE A 326 38.31 -7.46 21.01
C PHE A 326 38.21 -8.32 22.28
N SER A 327 37.03 -8.87 22.58
CA SER A 327 36.80 -9.64 23.82
C SER A 327 37.37 -11.06 23.79
N ASP A 328 37.57 -11.61 22.59
CA ASP A 328 38.13 -12.94 22.39
C ASP A 328 39.61 -13.01 22.81
N GLU A 329 40.02 -14.14 23.38
CA GLU A 329 41.41 -14.40 23.75
C GLU A 329 42.27 -14.53 22.49
N GLN A 330 43.22 -13.60 22.32
CA GLN A 330 44.10 -13.58 21.16
C GLN A 330 45.33 -14.46 21.44
N VAL A 331 45.52 -15.52 20.66
CA VAL A 331 46.74 -16.32 20.73
C VAL A 331 47.84 -15.60 19.95
N ALA A 332 49.01 -15.38 20.57
CA ALA A 332 50.11 -14.73 19.89
C ALA A 332 50.56 -15.51 18.64
N ALA A 333 50.97 -14.78 17.60
CA ALA A 333 51.39 -15.35 16.33
C ALA A 333 52.53 -16.38 16.50
N ALA A 334 52.58 -17.35 15.59
CA ALA A 334 53.59 -18.41 15.59
C ALA A 334 55.02 -17.82 15.66
N GLY A 335 55.74 -18.14 16.74
CA GLY A 335 57.05 -17.57 17.07
C GLY A 335 57.08 -16.78 18.38
N ALA A 336 55.91 -16.44 18.95
CA ALA A 336 55.81 -15.96 20.32
C ALA A 336 56.12 -17.10 21.33
N VAL A 337 56.58 -16.72 22.52
CA VAL A 337 56.85 -17.66 23.61
C VAL A 337 55.58 -18.50 23.87
N PRO A 338 55.66 -19.84 23.89
CA PRO A 338 54.51 -20.69 24.19
C PRO A 338 53.82 -20.23 25.50
N GLY A 339 52.54 -19.88 25.42
CA GLY A 339 51.77 -19.35 26.54
C GLY A 339 51.65 -17.81 26.61
N ALA A 340 52.24 -17.07 25.67
CA ALA A 340 52.00 -15.64 25.54
C ALA A 340 50.63 -15.38 24.89
N VAL A 341 49.74 -14.73 25.64
CA VAL A 341 48.48 -14.17 25.12
C VAL A 341 48.83 -12.84 24.42
N ALA A 342 48.33 -12.64 23.20
CA ALA A 342 48.46 -11.35 22.53
C ALA A 342 47.54 -10.33 23.19
N ALA A 343 47.94 -9.06 23.18
CA ALA A 343 47.07 -7.98 23.64
C ALA A 343 45.79 -7.95 22.81
N HIS A 344 44.66 -7.69 23.47
CA HIS A 344 43.37 -7.48 22.84
C HIS A 344 43.42 -6.29 21.89
N ALA A 345 42.89 -6.46 20.69
CA ALA A 345 42.92 -5.47 19.63
C ALA A 345 41.71 -5.66 18.72
N CYS A 346 41.24 -4.59 18.09
CA CYS A 346 40.27 -4.72 17.01
C CYS A 346 40.90 -5.36 15.78
N PRO A 347 40.08 -5.97 14.88
CA PRO A 347 40.50 -6.39 13.57
C PRO A 347 41.32 -5.30 12.86
N ASN A 348 42.51 -5.67 12.40
CA ASN A 348 43.48 -4.75 11.80
C ASN A 348 44.33 -5.49 10.76
N ASP A 349 45.16 -4.75 10.04
CA ASP A 349 46.06 -5.27 9.00
C ASP A 349 47.53 -5.32 9.44
N GLY A 350 47.78 -5.38 10.75
CA GLY A 350 49.09 -5.29 11.37
C GLY A 350 49.50 -3.85 11.73
N ARG A 351 48.73 -2.83 11.33
CA ARG A 351 48.95 -1.43 11.74
C ARG A 351 48.19 -1.09 13.01
N ALA A 352 48.79 -0.22 13.83
CA ALA A 352 48.17 0.29 15.05
C ALA A 352 46.93 1.16 14.77
N ASN A 353 46.84 1.81 13.62
CA ASN A 353 45.66 2.56 13.21
C ASN A 353 45.47 2.45 11.70
N GLY A 354 44.22 2.56 11.25
CA GLY A 354 43.90 2.43 9.85
C GLY A 354 42.40 2.38 9.57
N ASN A 355 42.08 2.03 8.33
CA ASN A 355 40.74 1.74 7.86
C ASN A 355 40.78 0.52 6.94
N ALA A 356 39.66 -0.21 6.88
CA ALA A 356 39.52 -1.36 6.00
C ALA A 356 39.50 -0.92 4.53
N GLY A 357 39.11 0.33 4.28
CA GLY A 357 38.88 0.88 2.97
C GLY A 357 37.42 0.69 2.59
N VAL A 358 36.81 1.74 2.04
CA VAL A 358 35.41 1.74 1.66
C VAL A 358 35.13 0.61 0.67
N THR A 359 34.28 -0.34 1.06
CA THR A 359 34.00 -1.57 0.32
C THR A 359 32.49 -1.73 0.08
N PRO A 360 32.05 -1.87 -1.18
CA PRO A 360 32.82 -1.62 -2.39
C PRO A 360 33.32 -0.16 -2.47
N PRO A 361 34.31 0.18 -3.32
CA PRO A 361 34.76 1.57 -3.49
C PRO A 361 33.60 2.49 -3.90
N LEU A 362 33.62 3.74 -3.45
CA LEU A 362 32.59 4.75 -3.77
C LEU A 362 32.42 5.02 -5.28
N SER A 363 33.38 4.57 -6.11
CA SER A 363 33.27 4.63 -7.58
C SER A 363 32.30 3.62 -8.18
N VAL A 364 31.85 2.62 -7.41
CA VAL A 364 30.84 1.65 -7.81
C VAL A 364 29.46 2.27 -7.56
N ASP A 365 28.60 2.30 -8.57
CA ASP A 365 27.23 2.82 -8.41
C ASP A 365 26.36 1.78 -7.68
N CYS A 366 26.15 1.99 -6.37
CA CYS A 366 25.26 1.18 -5.55
C CYS A 366 23.85 1.79 -5.39
N SER A 367 23.52 2.91 -6.07
CA SER A 367 22.20 3.57 -5.95
C SER A 367 21.03 2.69 -6.41
N LYS A 368 21.32 1.84 -7.40
CA LYS A 368 20.43 0.82 -7.93
C LYS A 368 20.60 -0.52 -7.23
N GLY A 369 21.40 -0.60 -6.17
CA GLY A 369 21.74 -1.82 -5.45
C GLY A 369 22.79 -2.64 -6.20
N CYS A 370 23.92 -2.87 -5.54
CA CYS A 370 25.07 -3.59 -6.07
C CYS A 370 25.16 -5.00 -5.47
N THR A 371 25.65 -5.95 -6.25
CA THR A 371 25.79 -7.36 -5.91
C THR A 371 27.25 -7.78 -6.06
N PRO A 372 27.87 -8.35 -5.01
CA PRO A 372 29.23 -8.84 -5.12
C PRO A 372 29.37 -9.95 -6.16
N GLY A 373 30.49 -9.96 -6.89
CA GLY A 373 30.74 -10.88 -8.00
C GLY A 373 30.06 -10.49 -9.32
N VAL A 374 29.14 -9.51 -9.29
CA VAL A 374 28.48 -8.95 -10.47
C VAL A 374 28.97 -7.52 -10.70
N ASP A 375 28.75 -6.64 -9.70
CA ASP A 375 29.03 -5.21 -9.82
C ASP A 375 30.43 -4.84 -9.31
N TYR A 376 31.01 -5.67 -8.44
CA TYR A 376 32.39 -5.52 -7.94
C TYR A 376 32.96 -6.88 -7.49
N GLU A 377 34.28 -6.98 -7.30
CA GLU A 377 34.93 -8.24 -6.95
C GLU A 377 34.65 -8.67 -5.49
N GLN A 378 34.14 -9.89 -5.28
CA GLN A 378 33.88 -10.44 -3.92
C GLN A 378 35.14 -10.44 -3.03
N LYS A 379 36.31 -10.61 -3.64
CA LYS A 379 37.59 -10.69 -2.92
C LYS A 379 37.95 -9.42 -2.15
N LEU A 380 37.31 -8.28 -2.46
CA LEU A 380 37.47 -7.05 -1.67
C LEU A 380 37.08 -7.26 -0.20
N TRP A 381 36.14 -8.17 0.08
CA TRP A 381 35.78 -8.58 1.43
C TRP A 381 36.72 -9.68 1.96
N SER A 382 36.93 -10.76 1.19
CA SER A 382 37.61 -11.96 1.70
C SER A 382 39.13 -11.82 1.86
N ASP A 383 39.77 -10.99 1.02
CA ASP A 383 41.23 -10.84 1.01
C ASP A 383 41.68 -9.72 1.96
N ASN A 384 40.74 -8.89 2.43
CA ASN A 384 41.02 -7.83 3.39
C ASN A 384 41.09 -8.41 4.81
N PRO A 385 42.23 -8.25 5.52
CA PRO A 385 42.40 -8.84 6.86
C PRO A 385 41.42 -8.27 7.89
N VAL A 386 40.95 -7.03 7.73
CA VAL A 386 40.03 -6.37 8.65
C VAL A 386 38.62 -6.93 8.50
N TRP A 387 38.11 -7.00 7.25
CA TRP A 387 36.81 -7.60 6.97
C TRP A 387 36.76 -9.07 7.36
N LYS A 388 37.82 -9.81 7.05
CA LYS A 388 37.99 -11.20 7.49
C LYS A 388 37.99 -11.34 9.01
N GLY A 389 38.68 -10.44 9.72
CA GLY A 389 38.70 -10.42 11.19
C GLY A 389 37.36 -10.07 11.83
N LEU A 390 36.50 -9.34 11.13
CA LEU A 390 35.11 -9.07 11.53
C LEU A 390 34.14 -10.19 11.13
N ALA A 391 34.58 -11.19 10.36
CA ALA A 391 33.70 -12.13 9.67
C ALA A 391 32.55 -11.42 8.93
N PHE A 392 32.83 -10.23 8.38
CA PHE A 392 31.83 -9.40 7.72
C PHE A 392 32.05 -9.42 6.21
N GLN A 393 31.04 -9.87 5.49
CA GLN A 393 30.96 -9.80 4.03
C GLN A 393 29.51 -9.66 3.58
N LEU A 394 29.32 -9.09 2.41
CA LEU A 394 28.03 -9.07 1.74
C LEU A 394 28.05 -10.11 0.63
N GLU A 395 26.97 -10.86 0.51
CA GLU A 395 26.77 -11.88 -0.54
C GLU A 395 25.53 -11.58 -1.39
N GLN A 396 24.67 -10.69 -0.90
CA GLN A 396 23.41 -10.30 -1.53
C GLN A 396 23.48 -8.85 -2.02
N ARG A 397 22.47 -8.47 -2.82
CA ARG A 397 22.28 -7.11 -3.29
C ARG A 397 22.14 -6.15 -2.09
N HIS A 398 22.87 -5.05 -2.12
CA HIS A 398 22.94 -4.05 -1.06
C HIS A 398 23.07 -2.64 -1.64
N TYR A 399 22.72 -1.61 -0.88
CA TYR A 399 22.71 -0.21 -1.32
C TYR A 399 23.84 0.64 -0.74
N PHE A 400 24.57 0.11 0.24
CA PHE A 400 25.58 0.87 0.98
C PHE A 400 27.01 0.36 0.73
N HIS A 401 27.94 1.29 0.77
CA HIS A 401 29.36 1.04 0.91
C HIS A 401 29.72 1.05 2.39
N TYR A 402 30.65 0.21 2.83
CA TYR A 402 31.02 0.10 4.25
C TYR A 402 32.49 0.37 4.49
N ASP A 403 32.82 0.98 5.63
CA ASP A 403 34.19 1.15 6.11
C ASP A 403 34.27 0.79 7.60
N PHE A 404 35.44 0.34 8.03
CA PHE A 404 35.74 0.05 9.42
C PHE A 404 37.07 0.68 9.78
N ARG A 405 37.02 1.71 10.62
CA ARG A 405 38.20 2.45 11.09
C ARG A 405 38.59 1.96 12.48
N TRP A 406 39.88 1.82 12.74
CA TRP A 406 40.38 1.40 14.04
C TRP A 406 41.59 2.20 14.51
N THR A 407 41.81 2.19 15.82
CA THR A 407 43.02 2.62 16.50
C THR A 407 43.25 1.71 17.70
N ASN A 408 44.28 0.87 17.61
CA ASN A 408 44.76 -0.02 18.65
C ASN A 408 45.95 0.62 19.37
N THR A 409 45.94 0.58 20.70
CA THR A 409 47.04 1.04 21.55
C THR A 409 47.65 -0.16 22.27
N ALA A 410 48.97 -0.26 22.24
CA ALA A 410 49.69 -1.31 22.97
C ALA A 410 49.55 -1.11 24.49
N GLY A 411 49.27 -2.19 25.20
CA GLY A 411 49.16 -2.24 26.65
C GLY A 411 49.21 -3.69 27.12
N VAL A 412 49.22 -3.92 28.44
CA VAL A 412 49.21 -5.29 28.99
C VAL A 412 47.94 -6.03 28.59
N TYR A 413 46.79 -5.36 28.67
CA TYR A 413 45.52 -5.87 28.16
C TYR A 413 45.29 -5.50 26.68
N GLY A 414 45.65 -4.28 26.29
CA GLY A 414 45.35 -3.69 24.98
C GLY A 414 44.16 -2.73 25.05
N ALA A 415 44.07 -1.82 24.10
CA ALA A 415 42.92 -0.93 23.94
C ALA A 415 42.62 -0.70 22.47
N CYS A 416 41.34 -0.56 22.13
CA CYS A 416 40.89 -0.28 20.77
C CYS A 416 39.84 0.83 20.75
N GLN A 417 39.92 1.73 19.77
CA GLN A 417 38.79 2.55 19.34
C GLN A 417 38.44 2.18 17.91
N PHE A 418 37.15 2.05 17.60
CA PHE A 418 36.71 1.75 16.24
C PHE A 418 35.45 2.50 15.84
N THR A 419 35.26 2.64 14.53
CA THR A 419 34.06 3.24 13.93
C THR A 419 33.66 2.43 12.71
N ALA A 420 32.46 1.86 12.75
CA ALA A 420 31.81 1.25 11.60
C ALA A 420 31.02 2.33 10.86
N GLN A 421 31.19 2.41 9.53
CA GLN A 421 30.55 3.42 8.69
C GLN A 421 29.82 2.76 7.52
N ALA A 422 28.72 3.38 7.09
CA ALA A 422 27.99 3.03 5.88
C ALA A 422 27.68 4.29 5.07
N PHE A 423 27.89 4.25 3.75
CA PHE A 423 27.68 5.36 2.82
C PHE A 423 26.72 4.90 1.72
N GLY A 424 25.59 5.57 1.52
CA GLY A 424 24.61 5.22 0.49
C GLY A 424 24.30 6.42 -0.38
N ASP A 425 24.57 6.32 -1.68
CA ASP A 425 24.09 7.25 -2.70
C ASP A 425 22.71 6.72 -3.14
N LEU A 426 21.64 7.12 -2.45
CA LEU A 426 20.37 6.39 -2.56
C LEU A 426 19.57 6.78 -3.80
N ASP A 427 19.87 7.94 -4.39
CA ASP A 427 19.22 8.51 -5.57
C ASP A 427 20.14 8.62 -6.82
N GLY A 428 21.45 8.42 -6.67
CA GLY A 428 22.44 8.37 -7.76
C GLY A 428 23.10 9.72 -8.08
N ASP A 429 22.98 10.73 -7.21
CA ASP A 429 23.53 12.07 -7.42
C ASP A 429 24.97 12.26 -6.90
N LYS A 430 25.54 11.23 -6.25
CA LYS A 430 26.87 11.20 -5.60
C LYS A 430 26.98 12.01 -4.30
N THR A 431 25.86 12.40 -3.73
CA THR A 431 25.70 12.79 -2.33
C THR A 431 25.45 11.50 -1.54
N TYR A 432 26.04 11.37 -0.35
CA TYR A 432 26.00 10.12 0.40
C TYR A 432 25.30 10.28 1.73
N SER A 433 24.22 9.53 1.91
CA SER A 433 23.67 9.20 3.22
C SER A 433 24.75 8.50 4.06
N THR A 434 25.17 9.09 5.17
CA THR A 434 26.28 8.57 6.00
C THR A 434 25.80 8.14 7.37
N PHE A 435 26.06 6.89 7.72
CA PHE A 435 25.71 6.30 9.01
C PHE A 435 26.97 5.84 9.74
N GLU A 436 27.11 6.16 11.02
CA GLU A 436 28.30 5.78 11.80
C GLU A 436 27.95 5.29 13.21
N ARG A 437 28.66 4.24 13.64
CA ARG A 437 28.62 3.75 15.02
C ARG A 437 30.04 3.57 15.54
N ALA A 438 30.37 4.27 16.61
CA ALA A 438 31.69 4.24 17.24
C ALA A 438 31.69 3.47 18.57
N ALA A 439 32.84 2.90 18.92
CA ALA A 439 33.10 2.27 20.21
C ALA A 439 34.54 2.47 20.66
N ALA A 440 34.75 2.35 21.97
CA ALA A 440 36.06 2.22 22.59
C ALA A 440 36.06 0.99 23.50
N ALA A 441 37.14 0.23 23.51
CA ALA A 441 37.30 -1.00 24.26
C ALA A 441 38.65 -1.02 24.97
N ASP A 442 38.66 -1.44 26.22
CA ASP A 442 39.83 -1.57 27.08
C ASP A 442 39.60 -2.68 28.13
N GLU A 443 40.39 -2.70 29.20
CA GLU A 443 40.26 -3.68 30.30
C GLU A 443 38.89 -3.67 30.99
N MET A 444 38.10 -2.60 30.83
CA MET A 444 36.75 -2.47 31.39
C MET A 444 35.66 -3.00 30.43
N GLY A 445 36.05 -3.51 29.26
CA GLY A 445 35.14 -4.00 28.23
C GLY A 445 34.87 -2.98 27.12
N VAL A 446 33.77 -3.19 26.38
CA VAL A 446 33.42 -2.38 25.20
C VAL A 446 32.36 -1.33 25.55
N ASN A 447 32.71 -0.06 25.36
CA ASN A 447 31.85 1.09 25.54
C ASN A 447 31.39 1.62 24.17
N ALA A 448 30.09 1.52 23.89
CA ALA A 448 29.47 2.05 22.67
C ALA A 448 29.17 3.55 22.80
N ALA A 449 29.25 4.29 21.69
CA ALA A 449 28.60 5.59 21.61
C ALA A 449 27.08 5.45 21.84
N ALA A 450 26.45 6.47 22.44
CA ALA A 450 25.05 6.42 22.88
C ALA A 450 24.00 6.28 21.75
N GLY A 451 24.42 6.32 20.48
CA GLY A 451 23.52 6.18 19.34
C GLY A 451 24.27 6.02 18.02
N LEU A 452 23.48 5.99 16.95
CA LEU A 452 23.95 6.01 15.57
C LEU A 452 24.05 7.47 15.11
N TYR A 453 25.21 7.91 14.63
CA TYR A 453 25.33 9.17 13.93
C TYR A 453 24.77 8.99 12.51
N ILE A 454 23.91 9.91 12.08
CA ILE A 454 23.28 9.90 10.77
C ILE A 454 23.44 11.30 10.19
N ASP A 455 24.20 11.40 9.10
CA ASP A 455 24.20 12.56 8.24
C ASP A 455 23.36 12.23 7.01
N GLN A 456 22.53 13.16 6.57
CA GLN A 456 21.94 13.05 5.24
C GLN A 456 21.10 11.76 5.04
N GLU A 457 20.22 11.39 6.00
CA GLU A 457 19.56 10.06 6.08
C GLU A 457 18.98 9.50 4.76
N VAL A 458 18.52 10.38 3.87
CA VAL A 458 17.82 10.03 2.63
C VAL A 458 18.36 10.76 1.41
N GLU A 459 19.57 11.31 1.48
CA GLU A 459 20.16 11.98 0.29
C GLU A 459 20.34 10.97 -0.83
#